data_AF-A0A4Q5RYN9-F1
#
_entry.id   AF-A0A4Q5RYN9-F1
#
_cell.length_a   1.000
_cell.length_b   1.000
_cell.length_c   1.000
_cell.angle_alpha   90.00
_cell.angle_beta   90.00
_cell.angle_gamma   90.00
#
_symmetry.space_group_name_H-M   'P 1'
#
loop_
_entity.id
_entity.type
_entity.pdbx_description
1 polymer ?
#
loop_
_entity_poly.entity_id
_entity_poly.type
_entity_poly.pdbx_seq_one_letter_code
_entity_poly.pdbx_strand_id
1 'polypeptide(L)' 'MTEGASSRIEFACERCNGTAVTRDAWAEWHVPLQVWTISEVFDFAFCHQCHRETRLIERGTN' A
#
# COMPACT_ATOMS: atom_id res chain seq x y z
N MET A 1 -7.08 8.31 27.44
CA MET A 1 -7.25 7.19 26.50
C MET A 1 -5.92 7.06 25.80
N THR A 2 -5.13 6.06 26.17
CA THR A 2 -3.72 5.94 25.79
C THR A 2 -3.65 5.61 24.30
N GLU A 3 -3.21 6.56 23.48
CA GLU A 3 -2.91 6.35 22.07
C GLU A 3 -1.85 5.26 21.96
N GLY A 4 -2.26 4.07 21.49
CA GLY A 4 -1.33 3.01 21.16
C GLY A 4 -0.42 3.53 20.05
N ALA A 5 0.89 3.55 20.31
CA ALA A 5 1.88 3.85 19.30
C ALA A 5 1.74 2.82 18.17
N SER A 6 1.02 3.17 17.11
CA SER A 6 0.94 2.36 15.90
C SER A 6 2.33 2.37 15.29
N SER A 7 3.06 1.25 15.46
CA SER A 7 4.34 1.04 14.81
C SER A 7 4.15 1.28 13.32
N ARG A 8 4.83 2.29 12.78
CA ARG A 8 4.74 2.60 11.36
C ARG A 8 5.28 1.41 10.57
N ILE A 9 4.62 1.07 9.47
CA ILE A 9 5.04 -0.01 8.59
C ILE A 9 5.41 0.52 7.20
N GLU A 10 6.32 -0.19 6.53
CA GLU A 10 6.69 0.04 5.15
C GLU A 10 6.49 -1.25 4.33
N PHE A 11 5.93 -1.11 3.13
CA PHE A 11 5.86 -2.19 2.16
C PHE A 11 7.02 -2.11 1.18
N ALA A 12 7.64 -3.25 0.90
CA ALA A 12 8.75 -3.36 -0.04
C ALA A 12 8.56 -4.53 -1.00
N CYS A 13 9.15 -4.40 -2.18
CA CYS A 13 9.25 -5.47 -3.16
C CYS A 13 10.07 -6.64 -2.60
N GLU A 14 9.54 -7.87 -2.70
CA GLU A 14 10.25 -9.08 -2.24
C GLU A 14 11.57 -9.34 -2.98
N ARG A 15 11.75 -8.76 -4.17
CA ARG A 15 12.90 -9.02 -5.05
C ARG A 15 14.01 -7.99 -4.88
N CYS A 16 13.69 -6.70 -5.01
CA CYS A 16 14.67 -5.62 -4.97
C CYS A 16 14.73 -4.90 -3.63
N ASN A 17 13.86 -5.25 -2.67
CA ASN A 17 13.80 -4.64 -1.35
C ASN A 17 13.37 -3.17 -1.34
N GLY A 18 13.07 -2.59 -2.52
CA GLY A 18 12.69 -1.19 -2.67
C GLY A 18 11.19 -0.96 -2.47
N THR A 19 10.87 0.29 -2.19
CA THR A 19 9.59 0.71 -1.59
C THR A 19 8.67 1.42 -2.59
N ALA A 20 9.14 1.59 -3.82
CA ALA A 20 8.34 2.08 -4.95
C ALA A 20 7.43 0.94 -5.45
N VAL A 21 6.41 0.62 -4.67
CA VAL A 21 5.44 -0.45 -4.92
C VAL A 21 4.02 0.09 -4.89
N THR A 22 3.12 -0.53 -5.66
CA THR A 22 1.68 -0.22 -5.71
C THR A 22 0.86 -1.49 -5.60
N ARG A 23 -0.40 -1.35 -5.16
CA ARG A 23 -1.43 -2.39 -5.23
C ARG A 23 -2.56 -1.92 -6.13
N ASP A 24 -3.21 -2.86 -6.80
CA ASP A 24 -4.48 -2.55 -7.44
C ASP A 24 -5.54 -2.31 -6.37
N ALA A 25 -6.45 -1.38 -6.67
CA ALA A 25 -7.51 -1.00 -5.77
C ALA A 25 -8.74 -0.54 -6.56
N TRP A 26 -9.92 -0.72 -5.97
CA TRP A 26 -11.09 0.01 -6.43
C TRP A 26 -11.16 1.36 -5.74
N ALA A 27 -11.49 2.37 -6.53
CA ALA A 27 -11.79 3.69 -6.05
C ALA A 27 -13.23 4.03 -6.40
N GLU A 28 -13.96 4.57 -5.43
CA GLU A 28 -15.36 4.96 -5.57
C GLU A 28 -15.52 6.45 -5.30
N TRP A 29 -16.48 7.07 -5.99
CA TRP A 29 -16.77 8.50 -5.83
C TRP A 29 -17.59 8.73 -4.56
N HIS A 30 -16.99 9.35 -3.55
CA HIS A 30 -17.67 9.65 -2.29
C HIS A 30 -18.45 10.97 -2.40
N VAL A 31 -19.74 10.88 -2.75
CA VAL A 31 -20.60 12.04 -3.06
C VAL A 31 -20.57 13.15 -1.99
N PRO A 32 -20.71 12.88 -0.67
CA PRO A 32 -20.67 13.97 0.33
C PRO A 32 -19.32 14.70 0.41
N LEU A 33 -18.22 14.01 0.12
CA LEU A 33 -16.86 14.57 0.22
C LEU A 33 -16.32 15.03 -1.13
N GLN A 34 -16.98 14.69 -2.24
CA GLN A 34 -16.58 14.99 -3.61
C GLN A 34 -15.12 14.60 -3.90
N VAL A 35 -14.72 13.41 -3.43
CA VAL A 35 -13.40 12.83 -3.65
C VAL A 35 -13.50 11.35 -4.00
N TRP A 36 -12.50 10.84 -4.70
CA TRP A 36 -12.31 9.40 -4.86
C TRP A 36 -11.73 8.82 -3.57
N THR A 37 -12.31 7.73 -3.08
CA THR A 37 -11.83 6.99 -1.91
C THR A 37 -11.53 5.55 -2.31
N ILE A 38 -10.45 4.97 -1.79
CA ILE A 38 -10.18 3.54 -1.95
C ILE A 38 -11.27 2.77 -1.19
N SER A 39 -12.01 1.90 -1.89
CA SER A 39 -13.04 1.04 -1.30
C SER A 39 -12.54 -0.38 -1.01
N GLU A 40 -11.61 -0.89 -1.83
CA GLU A 40 -11.05 -2.24 -1.68
C GLU A 40 -9.62 -2.29 -2.26
N VAL A 41 -8.74 -3.12 -1.68
CA VAL A 41 -7.37 -3.37 -2.17
C VAL A 41 -7.19 -4.84 -2.54
N PHE A 42 -6.60 -5.11 -3.70
CA PHE A 42 -6.43 -6.46 -4.22
C PHE A 42 -5.00 -6.96 -4.07
N ASP A 43 -4.78 -8.26 -4.23
CA ASP A 43 -3.48 -8.92 -4.07
C ASP A 43 -2.47 -8.64 -5.17
N PHE A 44 -2.92 -8.12 -6.32
CA PHE A 44 -2.00 -7.68 -7.35
C PHE A 44 -1.15 -6.52 -6.84
N ALA A 45 0.17 -6.66 -6.96
CA ALA A 45 1.13 -5.62 -6.64
C ALA A 45 2.21 -5.48 -7.71
N PHE A 46 2.61 -4.24 -7.97
CA PHE A 46 3.61 -3.90 -8.98
C PHE A 46 4.79 -3.18 -8.35
N CYS A 47 6.00 -3.56 -8.74
CA CYS A 47 7.23 -2.86 -8.35
C CYS A 47 7.68 -1.94 -9.49
N HIS A 48 7.74 -0.64 -9.23
CA HIS A 48 8.17 0.36 -10.21
C HIS A 48 9.67 0.30 -10.53
N GLN A 49 10.49 -0.23 -9.62
CA GLN A 49 11.92 -0.42 -9.85
C GLN A 49 12.22 -1.68 -10.69
N CYS A 50 11.55 -2.79 -10.39
CA CYS A 50 11.70 -4.03 -11.16
C CYS A 50 10.88 -4.03 -12.46
N HIS A 51 9.95 -3.08 -12.59
CA HIS A 51 9.02 -2.89 -13.69
C HIS A 51 8.19 -4.17 -14.01
N ARG A 52 7.68 -4.82 -12.95
CA ARG A 52 6.95 -6.09 -13.02
C ARG A 52 6.09 -6.32 -11.76
N GLU A 53 5.19 -7.30 -11.84
CA GLU A 53 4.46 -7.83 -10.70
C GLU A 53 5.40 -8.36 -9.59
N THR A 54 5.01 -8.18 -8.33
CA THR A 54 5.74 -8.63 -7.15
C THR A 54 4.79 -9.01 -6.02
N ARG A 55 5.30 -9.72 -5.00
CA ARG A 55 4.68 -9.69 -3.67
C ARG A 55 5.28 -8.58 -2.81
N LEU A 56 4.52 -8.17 -1.80
CA LEU A 56 4.91 -7.14 -0.84
C LEU A 56 5.37 -7.79 0.48
N ILE A 57 6.47 -7.28 1.02
CA ILE A 57 6.96 -7.61 2.36
C ILE A 57 6.67 -6.41 3.26
N GLU A 58 6.01 -6.66 4.40
CA GLU A 58 5.79 -5.67 5.46
C GLU A 58 7.02 -5.58 6.38
N ARG A 59 7.37 -4.36 6.79
CA ARG A 59 8.47 -4.08 7.72
C ARG A 59 8.04 -3.08 8.77
N GLY A 60 8.40 -3.32 10.03
CA GLY A 60 8.32 -2.31 11.06
C GLY A 60 9.37 -1.22 10.84
N THR A 61 8.95 0.03 10.88
CA THR A 61 9.86 1.19 10.96
C THR A 61 9.90 1.63 12.42
N ASN A 62 11.03 1.35 13.07
CA ASN A 62 11.32 1.71 14.46
C ASN A 62 11.81 3.16 14.55
#